data_AF-A0A1L9GV10-F1
#
_entry.id   AF-A0A1L9GV10-F1
#
_cell.length_a   1.000
_cell.length_b   1.000
_cell.length_c   1.000
_cell.angle_alpha   90.00
_cell.angle_beta   90.00
_cell.angle_gamma   90.00
#
_symmetry.space_group_name_H-M   'P 1'
#
loop_
_entity.id
_entity.type
_entity.pdbx_description
1 polymer ?
#
loop_
_entity_poly.entity_id
_entity_poly.type
_entity_poly.pdbx_seq_one_letter_code
_entity_poly.pdbx_strand_id
1 'polypeptide(L)'
;MVVLSYNLRTHEDQPSVISAVSSFNATNKYTFNKNLQVDADEIMLINGTWQRAYNAKVGDTLFNAITMQDVTITSINISSHGGKVYDFIGSPVNDYLANNFVIDKDSTCELATFLCSSFLGNESIELANGTYINVANVSAGSLVMGYNFQERKNVPTVIVSIKHVHSRGMYLINGKLELDGGESVILANGTNVPASSIKVGDMLYLEGHGNTTVQSVEFINETYGTYDINTAPTDDFAINGYVIS
;
A
#
# COMPACT_ATOMS: atom_id res chain seq x y z
N MET A 1 11.22 11.83 4.41
CA MET A 1 11.80 11.70 5.77
C MET A 1 12.14 10.22 5.95
N VAL A 2 13.29 9.85 6.51
CA VAL A 2 13.60 8.44 6.79
C VAL A 2 13.18 8.13 8.22
N VAL A 3 12.42 7.05 8.41
CA VAL A 3 12.06 6.50 9.72
C VAL A 3 12.61 5.10 9.88
N LEU A 4 12.71 4.66 11.12
CA LEU A 4 13.09 3.29 11.43
C LEU A 4 11.83 2.42 11.40
N SER A 5 11.90 1.39 10.59
CA SER A 5 10.91 0.32 10.47
C SER A 5 11.52 -0.99 10.96
N TYR A 6 10.68 -1.97 11.28
CA TYR A 6 11.15 -3.25 11.83
C TYR A 6 10.63 -4.42 11.01
N ASN A 7 11.54 -5.10 10.31
CA ASN A 7 11.19 -6.25 9.50
C ASN A 7 10.97 -7.47 10.40
N LEU A 8 9.71 -7.80 10.70
CA LEU A 8 9.37 -8.96 11.54
C LEU A 8 9.80 -10.32 10.97
N ARG A 9 10.10 -10.42 9.67
CA ARG A 9 10.57 -11.66 9.05
C ARG A 9 12.07 -11.86 9.24
N THR A 10 12.86 -10.79 9.09
CA THR A 10 14.33 -10.87 9.25
C THR A 10 14.78 -10.52 10.66
N HIS A 11 13.90 -9.96 11.48
CA HIS A 11 14.19 -9.39 12.81
C HIS A 11 15.24 -8.27 12.78
N GLU A 12 15.27 -7.51 11.69
CA GLU A 12 16.21 -6.42 11.48
C GLU A 12 15.49 -5.08 11.36
N ASP A 13 16.09 -4.05 11.96
CA ASP A 13 15.73 -2.68 11.68
C ASP A 13 16.07 -2.35 10.23
N GLN A 14 15.16 -1.70 9.52
CA GLN A 14 15.40 -1.23 8.17
C GLN A 14 14.94 0.22 8.00
N PRO A 15 15.67 1.05 7.26
CA PRO A 15 15.22 2.39 6.95
C PRO A 15 14.02 2.32 6.01
N SER A 16 12.93 3.00 6.37
CA SER A 16 11.83 3.27 5.45
C SER A 16 11.75 4.75 5.14
N VAL A 17 11.46 5.07 3.89
CA VAL A 17 11.23 6.44 3.45
C VAL A 17 9.74 6.73 3.58
N ILE A 18 9.38 7.73 4.39
CA ILE A 18 8.03 8.28 4.40
C ILE A 18 7.79 8.96 3.07
N SER A 19 6.84 8.40 2.33
CA SER A 19 6.39 8.81 1.02
C SER A 19 5.26 9.82 1.08
N ALA A 20 4.36 9.64 2.05
CA ALA A 20 3.21 10.49 2.27
C ALA A 20 2.86 10.55 3.76
N VAL A 21 2.18 11.62 4.13
CA VAL A 21 1.64 11.81 5.47
C VAL A 21 0.15 12.09 5.33
N SER A 22 -0.67 11.18 5.82
CA SER A 22 -2.11 11.39 5.95
C SER A 22 -2.40 12.07 7.28
N SER A 23 -3.54 12.76 7.34
CA SER A 23 -4.03 13.30 8.60
C SER A 23 -5.54 13.29 8.65
N PHE A 24 -6.08 12.87 9.79
CA PHE A 24 -7.51 12.76 10.00
C PHE A 24 -7.85 13.07 11.46
N ASN A 25 -9.14 13.22 11.77
CA ASN A 25 -9.59 13.47 13.14
C ASN A 25 -9.99 12.14 13.78
N ALA A 26 -9.25 11.73 14.81
CA ALA A 26 -9.62 10.61 15.64
C ALA A 26 -10.63 11.05 16.72
N THR A 27 -11.61 10.21 17.03
CA THR A 27 -12.56 10.46 18.13
C THR A 27 -11.93 10.16 19.49
N ASN A 28 -11.17 9.07 19.58
CA ASN A 28 -10.55 8.61 20.80
C ASN A 28 -9.03 8.61 20.64
N LYS A 29 -8.32 9.06 21.69
CA LYS A 29 -6.87 8.92 21.79
C LYS A 29 -6.52 7.95 22.90
N TYR A 30 -5.75 6.92 22.57
CA TYR A 30 -5.23 5.93 23.51
C TYR A 30 -3.84 6.35 23.93
N THR A 31 -3.53 6.21 25.22
CA THR A 31 -2.20 6.46 25.77
C THR A 31 -1.75 5.28 26.62
N PHE A 32 -0.82 4.50 26.08
CA PHE A 32 -0.26 3.31 26.70
C PHE A 32 0.95 3.67 27.56
N ASN A 33 0.96 3.24 28.83
CA ASN A 33 2.07 3.46 29.76
C ASN A 33 2.53 4.93 29.88
N LYS A 34 1.61 5.90 29.66
CA LYS A 34 1.90 7.35 29.58
C LYS A 34 2.92 7.74 28.51
N ASN A 35 3.24 6.84 27.59
CA ASN A 35 4.32 6.99 26.62
C ASN A 35 3.78 6.99 25.19
N LEU A 36 3.30 5.85 24.70
CA LEU A 36 2.81 5.71 23.32
C LEU A 36 1.39 6.28 23.21
N GLN A 37 1.19 7.21 22.27
CA GLN A 37 -0.11 7.79 21.95
C GLN A 37 -0.51 7.44 20.53
N VAL A 38 -1.71 6.89 20.37
CA VAL A 38 -2.25 6.42 19.10
C VAL A 38 -3.76 6.65 19.08
N ASP A 39 -4.39 6.58 17.91
CA ASP A 39 -5.85 6.47 17.86
C ASP A 39 -6.33 5.05 18.17
N ALA A 40 -7.64 4.81 18.09
CA ALA A 40 -8.23 3.52 18.41
C ALA A 40 -7.86 2.42 17.39
N ASP A 41 -7.76 2.81 16.12
CA ASP A 41 -7.60 1.94 14.98
C ASP A 41 -6.13 1.75 14.61
N GLU A 42 -5.20 2.46 15.22
CA GLU A 42 -3.77 2.21 15.03
C GLU A 42 -3.42 0.72 15.24
N ILE A 43 -2.60 0.16 14.34
CA ILE A 43 -2.22 -1.25 14.37
C ILE A 43 -0.87 -1.38 15.07
N MET A 44 -0.81 -2.18 16.13
CA MET A 44 0.39 -2.35 16.94
C MET A 44 0.72 -3.83 17.11
N LEU A 45 1.97 -4.16 17.39
CA LEU A 45 2.38 -5.52 17.71
C LEU A 45 2.11 -5.83 19.19
N ILE A 46 0.95 -6.43 19.47
CA ILE A 46 0.44 -6.75 20.81
C ILE A 46 0.52 -8.26 21.06
N ASN A 47 1.18 -8.68 22.15
CA ASN A 47 1.41 -10.09 22.47
C ASN A 47 2.01 -10.88 21.29
N GLY A 48 2.93 -10.25 20.54
CA GLY A 48 3.55 -10.83 19.34
C GLY A 48 2.64 -10.93 18.11
N THR A 49 1.46 -10.30 18.11
CA THR A 49 0.51 -10.31 16.98
C THR A 49 0.00 -8.92 16.64
N TRP A 50 -0.24 -8.65 15.36
CA TRP A 50 -0.75 -7.35 14.93
C TRP A 50 -2.21 -7.18 15.30
N GLN A 51 -2.49 -6.15 16.09
CA GLN A 51 -3.82 -5.88 16.61
C GLN A 51 -4.09 -4.38 16.65
N ARG A 52 -5.35 -4.01 16.45
CA ARG A 52 -5.84 -2.63 16.64
C ARG A 52 -5.69 -2.21 18.11
N ALA A 53 -5.35 -0.95 18.36
CA ALA A 53 -5.12 -0.43 19.69
C ALA A 53 -6.32 -0.59 20.64
N TYR A 54 -7.55 -0.51 20.14
CA TYR A 54 -8.74 -0.73 20.97
C TYR A 54 -8.88 -2.15 21.54
N ASN A 55 -8.17 -3.15 21.00
CA ASN A 55 -8.19 -4.53 21.52
C ASN A 55 -7.25 -4.73 22.71
N ALA A 56 -6.30 -3.82 22.91
CA ALA A 56 -5.28 -3.90 23.94
C ALA A 56 -5.86 -3.83 25.35
N LYS A 57 -5.27 -4.58 26.28
CA LYS A 57 -5.64 -4.61 27.71
C LYS A 57 -4.41 -4.44 28.59
N VAL A 58 -4.65 -3.95 29.81
CA VAL A 58 -3.62 -3.99 30.86
C VAL A 58 -3.23 -5.45 31.11
N GLY A 59 -1.93 -5.73 31.07
CA GLY A 59 -1.35 -7.08 31.13
C GLY A 59 -0.84 -7.61 29.80
N ASP A 60 -1.32 -7.11 28.67
CA ASP A 60 -0.76 -7.42 27.35
C ASP A 60 0.66 -6.84 27.20
N THR A 61 1.42 -7.27 26.19
CA THR A 61 2.76 -6.75 25.88
C THR A 61 2.78 -5.97 24.56
N LEU A 62 3.61 -4.93 24.51
CA LEU A 62 4.01 -4.22 23.29
C LEU A 62 5.46 -4.55 22.97
N PHE A 63 5.77 -4.83 21.71
CA PHE A 63 7.14 -5.11 21.30
C PHE A 63 7.97 -3.82 21.14
N ASN A 64 9.06 -3.70 21.92
CA ASN A 64 10.04 -2.63 21.80
C ASN A 64 11.20 -3.08 20.90
N ALA A 65 11.27 -2.53 19.69
CA ALA A 65 12.26 -2.92 18.68
C ALA A 65 13.69 -2.52 19.06
N ILE A 66 13.87 -1.43 19.83
CA ILE A 66 15.20 -0.96 20.24
C ILE A 66 15.83 -1.92 21.26
N THR A 67 15.03 -2.43 22.19
CA THR A 67 15.52 -3.37 23.22
C THR A 67 15.33 -4.83 22.84
N MET A 68 14.60 -5.11 21.76
CA MET A 68 14.18 -6.45 21.33
C MET A 68 13.45 -7.20 22.46
N GLN A 69 12.61 -6.50 23.20
CA GLN A 69 11.91 -7.03 24.38
C GLN A 69 10.46 -6.57 24.42
N ASP A 70 9.62 -7.42 24.99
CA ASP A 70 8.23 -7.11 25.29
C ASP A 70 8.11 -6.22 26.54
N VAL A 71 7.30 -5.17 26.41
CA VAL A 71 6.98 -4.25 27.50
C VAL A 71 5.52 -4.44 27.88
N THR A 72 5.26 -4.83 29.13
CA THR A 72 3.89 -4.98 29.63
C THR A 72 3.15 -3.65 29.64
N ILE A 73 1.92 -3.65 29.13
CA ILE A 73 0.95 -2.57 29.27
C ILE A 73 0.46 -2.56 30.73
N THR A 74 0.94 -1.60 31.49
CA THR A 74 0.55 -1.37 32.89
C THR A 74 -0.61 -0.38 33.02
N SER A 75 -0.85 0.44 31.99
CA SER A 75 -1.95 1.40 31.96
C SER A 75 -2.35 1.76 30.53
N ILE A 76 -3.66 2.01 30.34
CA ILE A 76 -4.25 2.54 29.12
C ILE A 76 -5.15 3.70 29.55
N ASN A 77 -4.86 4.91 29.08
CA ASN A 77 -5.74 6.06 29.27
C ASN A 77 -6.42 6.39 27.95
N ILE A 78 -7.75 6.50 27.95
CA ILE A 78 -8.55 6.84 26.76
C ILE A 78 -9.13 8.24 26.96
N SER A 79 -8.79 9.16 26.06
CA SER A 79 -9.41 10.49 26.00
C SER A 79 -10.49 10.50 24.92
N SER A 80 -11.72 10.83 25.30
CA SER A 80 -12.84 11.08 24.38
C SER A 80 -12.75 12.43 23.65
N HIS A 81 -11.73 13.23 23.99
CA HIS A 81 -11.31 14.38 23.21
C HIS A 81 -10.13 13.92 22.38
N GLY A 82 -10.42 13.33 21.22
CA GLY A 82 -9.41 13.06 20.23
C GLY A 82 -8.88 14.35 19.59
N GLY A 83 -8.42 14.26 18.36
CA GLY A 83 -7.84 15.39 17.65
C GLY A 83 -7.26 14.97 16.32
N LYS A 84 -6.57 15.92 15.67
CA LYS A 84 -5.86 15.64 14.44
C LYS A 84 -4.71 14.68 14.73
N VAL A 85 -4.77 13.49 14.13
CA VAL A 85 -3.71 12.49 14.13
C VAL A 85 -3.06 12.45 12.76
N TYR A 86 -1.88 11.82 12.71
CA TYR A 86 -1.08 11.70 11.50
C TYR A 86 -0.72 10.25 11.31
N ASP A 87 -0.76 9.83 10.06
CA ASP A 87 -0.42 8.49 9.63
C ASP A 87 0.67 8.61 8.55
N PHE A 88 1.66 7.72 8.58
CA PHE A 88 2.82 7.77 7.70
C PHE A 88 2.79 6.60 6.74
N ILE A 89 2.74 6.91 5.45
CA ILE A 89 2.87 5.91 4.41
C ILE A 89 4.36 5.78 4.09
N GLY A 90 4.90 4.57 4.23
CA GLY A 90 6.33 4.26 4.13
C GLY A 90 6.64 3.11 3.17
N SER A 91 7.89 3.06 2.71
CA SER A 91 8.44 2.00 1.85
C SER A 91 9.88 1.68 2.28
N PRO A 92 10.33 0.41 2.27
CA PRO A 92 9.72 -0.78 1.66
C PRO A 92 8.66 -1.49 2.51
N VAL A 93 8.57 -1.16 3.80
CA VAL A 93 7.50 -1.62 4.68
C VAL A 93 6.77 -0.43 5.26
N ASN A 94 5.47 -0.60 5.43
CA ASN A 94 4.62 0.34 6.13
C ASN A 94 4.43 -0.19 7.54
N ASP A 95 5.46 0.00 8.35
CA ASP A 95 5.45 -0.04 9.81
C ASP A 95 6.52 0.96 10.28
N TYR A 96 6.42 1.48 11.50
CA TYR A 96 7.46 2.35 12.05
C TYR A 96 7.50 2.33 13.56
N LEU A 97 8.59 2.87 14.12
CA LEU A 97 8.74 3.01 15.56
C LEU A 97 8.12 4.30 16.08
N ALA A 98 7.13 4.18 16.95
CA ALA A 98 6.61 5.27 17.76
C ALA A 98 6.98 5.04 19.23
N ASN A 99 7.78 5.95 19.81
CA ASN A 99 8.30 5.79 21.17
C ASN A 99 8.92 4.40 21.43
N ASN A 100 9.67 3.89 20.44
CA ASN A 100 10.37 2.60 20.39
C ASN A 100 9.48 1.36 20.14
N PHE A 101 8.16 1.52 20.03
CA PHE A 101 7.23 0.43 19.75
C PHE A 101 6.92 0.35 18.26
N VAL A 102 6.83 -0.88 17.74
CA VAL A 102 6.47 -1.11 16.33
C VAL A 102 4.95 -0.93 16.16
N ILE A 103 4.58 0.04 15.31
CA ILE A 103 3.19 0.38 14.99
C ILE A 103 3.00 0.56 13.47
N ASP A 104 1.77 0.90 13.09
CA ASP A 104 1.33 1.24 11.74
C ASP A 104 1.60 0.18 10.68
N LYS A 105 1.43 -1.10 11.05
CA LYS A 105 1.40 -2.13 10.01
C LYS A 105 0.27 -1.84 9.05
N ASP A 106 0.61 -1.64 7.79
CA ASP A 106 -0.40 -1.66 6.74
C ASP A 106 -0.99 -3.07 6.64
N SER A 107 -2.19 -3.23 7.17
CA SER A 107 -2.96 -4.47 7.11
C SER A 107 -3.97 -4.48 5.97
N THR A 108 -3.93 -3.53 5.04
CA THR A 108 -4.89 -3.46 3.92
C THR A 108 -4.91 -4.75 3.09
N CYS A 109 -3.83 -5.55 3.15
CA CYS A 109 -3.65 -6.77 2.38
C CYS A 109 -3.65 -8.11 3.16
N GLU A 110 -3.63 -8.12 4.49
CA GLU A 110 -3.47 -9.38 5.27
C GLU A 110 -4.77 -9.99 5.78
N LEU A 111 -5.92 -9.32 5.59
CA LEU A 111 -7.22 -9.91 5.87
C LEU A 111 -7.69 -10.65 4.61
N ALA A 112 -7.75 -11.98 4.73
CA ALA A 112 -7.96 -13.01 3.70
C ALA A 112 -9.21 -12.89 2.78
N THR A 113 -9.84 -11.74 2.70
CA THR A 113 -11.02 -11.43 1.89
C THR A 113 -10.86 -10.19 1.01
N PHE A 114 -9.77 -9.44 1.14
CA PHE A 114 -9.55 -8.23 0.34
C PHE A 114 -8.55 -8.50 -0.77
N LEU A 115 -8.98 -8.08 -1.96
CA LEU A 115 -8.09 -7.85 -3.09
C LEU A 115 -7.17 -6.71 -2.67
N CYS A 116 -5.86 -6.91 -2.73
CA CYS A 116 -4.93 -5.78 -2.69
C CYS A 116 -5.18 -4.90 -3.93
N SER A 117 -4.52 -3.76 -4.04
CA SER A 117 -4.30 -3.16 -5.35
C SER A 117 -2.83 -3.42 -5.65
N SER A 118 -2.53 -4.45 -6.45
CA SER A 118 -1.16 -4.85 -6.72
C SER A 118 -0.94 -5.65 -8.02
N PHE A 119 0.33 -5.69 -8.44
CA PHE A 119 0.82 -6.34 -9.67
C PHE A 119 1.97 -7.31 -9.40
N LEU A 120 2.28 -8.18 -10.36
CA LEU A 120 3.49 -9.00 -10.27
C LEU A 120 4.76 -8.17 -10.49
N GLY A 121 5.84 -8.56 -9.82
CA GLY A 121 7.12 -7.85 -9.89
C GLY A 121 7.82 -7.91 -11.26
N ASN A 122 7.44 -8.82 -12.15
CA ASN A 122 7.96 -8.94 -13.52
C ASN A 122 7.20 -8.10 -14.54
N GLU A 123 6.10 -7.45 -14.16
CA GLU A 123 5.39 -6.52 -15.04
C GLU A 123 6.29 -5.32 -15.38
N SER A 124 6.19 -4.79 -16.60
CA SER A 124 6.98 -3.64 -17.05
C SER A 124 6.25 -2.33 -16.80
N ILE A 125 6.83 -1.48 -15.95
CA ILE A 125 6.38 -0.12 -15.71
C ILE A 125 7.13 0.87 -16.61
N GLU A 126 6.40 1.83 -17.17
CA GLU A 126 6.97 2.87 -18.03
C GLU A 126 7.57 4.01 -17.20
N LEU A 127 8.84 4.30 -17.42
CA LEU A 127 9.53 5.45 -16.85
C LEU A 127 9.18 6.73 -17.62
N ALA A 128 9.25 7.89 -16.96
CA ALA A 128 8.91 9.18 -17.58
C ALA A 128 9.78 9.55 -18.81
N ASN A 129 10.88 8.84 -19.06
CA ASN A 129 11.73 8.99 -20.23
C ASN A 129 11.35 8.05 -21.40
N GLY A 130 10.25 7.29 -21.28
CA GLY A 130 9.76 6.33 -22.29
C GLY A 130 10.50 4.98 -22.31
N THR A 131 11.37 4.71 -21.32
CA THR A 131 11.98 3.39 -21.14
C THR A 131 11.17 2.53 -20.17
N TYR A 132 11.41 1.22 -20.17
CA TYR A 132 10.68 0.27 -19.33
C TYR A 132 11.62 -0.40 -18.35
N ILE A 133 11.12 -0.66 -17.14
CA ILE A 133 11.80 -1.47 -16.12
C ILE A 133 10.78 -2.38 -15.44
N ASN A 134 11.23 -3.49 -14.87
CA ASN A 134 10.34 -4.34 -14.07
C ASN A 134 9.91 -3.62 -12.79
N VAL A 135 8.65 -3.81 -12.39
CA VAL A 135 8.08 -3.30 -11.14
C VAL A 135 8.94 -3.65 -9.91
N ALA A 136 9.50 -4.86 -9.85
CA ALA A 136 10.37 -5.27 -8.76
C ALA A 136 11.66 -4.44 -8.59
N ASN A 137 12.05 -3.68 -9.62
CA ASN A 137 13.30 -2.93 -9.67
C ASN A 137 13.10 -1.41 -9.56
N VAL A 138 11.87 -0.91 -9.42
CA VAL A 138 11.64 0.52 -9.17
C VAL A 138 11.89 0.88 -7.71
N SER A 139 12.10 2.18 -7.45
CA SER A 139 12.28 2.73 -6.11
C SER A 139 11.39 3.95 -5.90
N ALA A 140 11.01 4.23 -4.65
CA ALA A 140 10.46 5.53 -4.29
C ALA A 140 11.39 6.66 -4.77
N GLY A 141 10.80 7.71 -5.33
CA GLY A 141 11.50 8.81 -6.00
C GLY A 141 11.75 8.60 -7.50
N SER A 142 11.49 7.40 -8.05
CA SER A 142 11.58 7.18 -9.50
C SER A 142 10.48 7.95 -10.24
N LEU A 143 10.81 8.50 -11.41
CA LEU A 143 9.84 9.14 -12.28
C LEU A 143 9.27 8.13 -13.26
N VAL A 144 7.97 7.89 -13.16
CA VAL A 144 7.17 7.02 -14.02
C VAL A 144 6.23 7.85 -14.88
N MET A 145 5.69 7.22 -15.91
CA MET A 145 4.69 7.83 -16.76
C MET A 145 3.31 7.66 -16.14
N GLY A 146 2.71 8.75 -15.70
CA GLY A 146 1.32 8.83 -15.26
C GLY A 146 0.44 9.50 -16.31
N TYR A 147 -0.87 9.56 -16.03
CA TYR A 147 -1.83 10.18 -16.92
C TYR A 147 -2.73 11.16 -16.18
N ASN A 148 -2.76 12.42 -16.63
CA ASN A 148 -3.70 13.40 -16.10
C ASN A 148 -5.00 13.36 -16.89
N PHE A 149 -6.06 12.78 -16.31
CA PHE A 149 -7.37 12.65 -16.97
C PHE A 149 -8.09 13.99 -17.20
N GLN A 150 -7.83 15.00 -16.38
CA GLN A 150 -8.42 16.34 -16.54
C GLN A 150 -7.84 17.04 -17.77
N GLU A 151 -6.52 16.96 -17.94
CA GLU A 151 -5.78 17.61 -19.02
C GLU A 151 -5.61 16.70 -20.26
N ARG A 152 -5.96 15.41 -20.13
CA ARG A 152 -5.84 14.37 -21.16
C ARG A 152 -4.43 14.27 -21.75
N LYS A 153 -3.43 14.22 -20.88
CA LYS A 153 -2.03 14.13 -21.29
C LYS A 153 -1.23 13.27 -20.33
N ASN A 154 -0.21 12.62 -20.87
CA ASN A 154 0.78 11.91 -20.07
C ASN A 154 1.60 12.93 -19.28
N VAL A 155 1.86 12.63 -18.00
CA VAL A 155 2.59 13.50 -17.10
C VAL A 155 3.65 12.69 -16.36
N PRO A 156 4.87 13.21 -16.19
CA PRO A 156 5.82 12.62 -15.27
C PRO A 156 5.26 12.63 -13.85
N THR A 157 5.26 11.46 -13.23
CA THR A 157 4.74 11.24 -11.88
C THR A 157 5.82 10.54 -11.06
N VAL A 158 5.97 10.91 -9.79
CA VAL A 158 6.96 10.30 -8.90
C VAL A 158 6.32 9.14 -8.15
N ILE A 159 7.02 8.00 -8.08
CA ILE A 159 6.67 6.93 -7.15
C ILE A 159 6.88 7.47 -5.75
N VAL A 160 5.80 7.58 -4.99
CA VAL A 160 5.89 8.01 -3.60
C VAL A 160 6.24 6.81 -2.73
N SER A 161 5.49 5.71 -2.82
CA SER A 161 5.73 4.49 -2.05
C SER A 161 5.53 3.24 -2.88
N ILE A 162 6.22 2.19 -2.47
CA ILE A 162 6.04 0.83 -2.97
C ILE A 162 5.79 -0.05 -1.76
N LYS A 163 4.71 -0.83 -1.78
CA LYS A 163 4.41 -1.83 -0.76
C LYS A 163 4.54 -3.22 -1.38
N HIS A 164 5.11 -4.13 -0.60
CA HIS A 164 5.20 -5.53 -0.97
C HIS A 164 4.14 -6.32 -0.22
N VAL A 165 3.23 -6.93 -0.97
CA VAL A 165 2.08 -7.65 -0.42
C VAL A 165 2.00 -9.05 -1.01
N HIS A 166 1.09 -9.87 -0.49
CA HIS A 166 0.79 -11.17 -1.09
C HIS A 166 -0.68 -11.18 -1.49
N SER A 167 -0.94 -11.34 -2.78
CA SER A 167 -2.29 -11.40 -3.31
C SER A 167 -2.68 -12.84 -3.62
N ARG A 168 -3.92 -13.19 -3.29
CA ARG A 168 -4.52 -14.48 -3.67
C ARG A 168 -5.52 -14.25 -4.79
N GLY A 169 -5.29 -14.88 -5.93
CA GLY A 169 -6.12 -14.70 -7.11
C GLY A 169 -5.66 -13.53 -7.96
N MET A 170 -5.14 -13.83 -9.15
CA MET A 170 -4.74 -12.83 -10.15
C MET A 170 -5.66 -12.90 -11.37
N TYR A 171 -5.80 -11.77 -12.04
CA TYR A 171 -6.48 -11.61 -13.31
C TYR A 171 -5.45 -11.35 -14.40
N LEU A 172 -5.41 -12.22 -15.41
CA LEU A 172 -4.61 -12.02 -16.61
C LEU A 172 -5.52 -11.50 -17.73
N ILE A 173 -5.38 -10.21 -18.05
CA ILE A 173 -6.15 -9.53 -19.08
C ILE A 173 -5.35 -9.53 -20.38
N ASN A 174 -5.98 -9.99 -21.48
CA ASN A 174 -5.39 -10.06 -22.82
C ASN A 174 -4.05 -10.83 -22.89
N GLY A 175 -3.77 -11.71 -21.93
CA GLY A 175 -2.48 -12.40 -21.83
C GLY A 175 -1.29 -11.46 -21.60
N LYS A 176 -1.53 -10.24 -21.10
CA LYS A 176 -0.51 -9.18 -21.03
C LYS A 176 -0.45 -8.43 -19.70
N LEU A 177 -1.59 -8.23 -19.05
CA LEU A 177 -1.64 -7.46 -17.80
C LEU A 177 -2.07 -8.39 -16.69
N GLU A 178 -1.18 -8.60 -15.72
CA GLU A 178 -1.43 -9.46 -14.56
C GLU A 178 -1.47 -8.65 -13.27
N LEU A 179 -2.65 -8.58 -12.67
CA LEU A 179 -2.97 -7.79 -11.48
C LEU A 179 -3.93 -8.58 -10.60
N ASP A 180 -4.03 -8.24 -9.33
CA ASP A 180 -5.10 -8.80 -8.52
C ASP A 180 -6.47 -8.22 -8.93
N GLY A 181 -7.54 -8.71 -8.32
CA GLY A 181 -8.89 -8.27 -8.66
C GLY A 181 -9.30 -6.88 -8.19
N GLY A 182 -8.54 -6.24 -7.29
CA GLY A 182 -8.91 -5.01 -6.57
C GLY A 182 -8.28 -3.77 -7.18
N GLU A 183 -7.10 -3.95 -7.76
CA GLU A 183 -6.40 -2.98 -8.57
C GLU A 183 -7.30 -2.44 -9.71
N SER A 184 -7.31 -1.12 -9.92
CA SER A 184 -8.26 -0.50 -10.84
C SER A 184 -7.66 -0.24 -12.22
N VAL A 185 -8.28 -0.81 -13.24
CA VAL A 185 -7.94 -0.56 -14.64
C VAL A 185 -8.85 0.53 -15.19
N ILE A 186 -8.31 1.36 -16.07
CA ILE A 186 -9.04 2.49 -16.63
C ILE A 186 -9.70 2.10 -17.95
N LEU A 187 -11.03 2.26 -18.01
CA LEU A 187 -11.79 2.09 -19.23
C LEU A 187 -11.56 3.25 -20.21
N ALA A 188 -11.79 3.02 -21.50
CA ALA A 188 -11.68 4.00 -22.57
C ALA A 188 -12.53 5.28 -22.38
N ASN A 189 -13.56 5.22 -21.53
CA ASN A 189 -14.39 6.36 -21.18
C ASN A 189 -13.86 7.16 -19.96
N GLY A 190 -12.71 6.78 -19.41
CA GLY A 190 -12.08 7.38 -18.23
C GLY A 190 -12.61 6.86 -16.89
N THR A 191 -13.36 5.77 -16.86
CA THR A 191 -13.86 5.18 -15.61
C THR A 191 -12.86 4.20 -15.04
N ASN A 192 -12.50 4.35 -13.76
CA ASN A 192 -11.70 3.36 -13.03
C ASN A 192 -12.62 2.23 -12.56
N VAL A 193 -12.25 1.00 -12.88
CA VAL A 193 -12.99 -0.19 -12.46
C VAL A 193 -12.01 -1.26 -11.97
N PRO A 194 -12.35 -1.99 -10.90
CA PRO A 194 -11.46 -3.05 -10.40
C PRO A 194 -11.30 -4.16 -11.43
N ALA A 195 -10.12 -4.78 -11.50
CA ALA A 195 -9.83 -5.85 -12.47
C ALA A 195 -10.84 -6.99 -12.43
N SER A 196 -11.34 -7.33 -11.24
CA SER A 196 -12.36 -8.36 -11.03
C SER A 196 -13.70 -8.06 -11.72
N SER A 197 -13.94 -6.82 -12.12
CA SER A 197 -15.15 -6.40 -12.83
C SER A 197 -15.00 -6.35 -14.35
N ILE A 198 -13.76 -6.43 -14.86
CA ILE A 198 -13.45 -6.39 -16.30
C ILE A 198 -14.02 -7.61 -17.01
N LYS A 199 -14.60 -7.37 -18.19
CA LYS A 199 -15.21 -8.41 -19.04
C LYS A 199 -14.70 -8.33 -20.46
N VAL A 200 -14.74 -9.48 -21.13
CA VAL A 200 -14.52 -9.54 -22.59
C VAL A 200 -15.48 -8.60 -23.30
N GLY A 201 -14.95 -7.76 -24.18
CA GLY A 201 -15.68 -6.72 -24.90
C GLY A 201 -15.54 -5.32 -24.30
N ASP A 202 -15.09 -5.18 -23.05
CA ASP A 202 -14.77 -3.86 -22.49
C ASP A 202 -13.64 -3.20 -23.28
N MET A 203 -13.62 -1.87 -23.31
CA MET A 203 -12.52 -1.10 -23.91
C MET A 203 -11.70 -0.47 -22.80
N LEU A 204 -10.41 -0.79 -22.76
CA LEU A 204 -9.44 -0.25 -21.81
C LEU A 204 -8.67 0.89 -22.45
N TYR A 205 -8.30 1.87 -21.65
CA TYR A 205 -7.41 2.95 -22.05
C TYR A 205 -5.95 2.47 -22.04
N LEU A 206 -5.21 2.77 -23.11
CA LEU A 206 -3.78 2.52 -23.20
C LEU A 206 -3.03 3.85 -23.14
N GLU A 207 -1.96 3.89 -22.35
CA GLU A 207 -1.04 5.04 -22.33
C GLU A 207 -0.56 5.30 -23.76
N GLY A 208 -0.69 6.53 -24.25
CA GLY A 208 -0.13 6.97 -25.54
C GLY A 208 -0.64 6.28 -26.81
N HIS A 209 -1.47 5.24 -26.69
CA HIS A 209 -1.77 4.28 -27.77
C HIS A 209 -3.26 4.12 -28.07
N GLY A 210 -4.12 4.93 -27.44
CA GLY A 210 -5.56 4.90 -27.66
C GLY A 210 -6.24 3.88 -26.76
N ASN A 211 -7.04 2.98 -27.32
CA ASN A 211 -7.82 2.02 -26.55
C ASN A 211 -7.59 0.60 -27.06
N THR A 212 -7.75 -0.40 -26.19
CA THR A 212 -7.77 -1.82 -26.57
C THR A 212 -9.05 -2.48 -26.11
N THR A 213 -9.55 -3.43 -26.90
CA THR A 213 -10.67 -4.28 -26.48
C THR A 213 -10.14 -5.44 -25.64
N VAL A 214 -10.86 -5.78 -24.58
CA VAL A 214 -10.61 -6.99 -23.79
C VAL A 214 -11.05 -8.20 -24.60
N GLN A 215 -10.10 -9.02 -25.01
CA GLN A 215 -10.27 -10.26 -25.76
C GLN A 215 -10.30 -11.49 -24.84
N SER A 216 -9.57 -11.44 -23.72
CA SER A 216 -9.54 -12.50 -22.72
C SER A 216 -9.39 -11.94 -21.31
N VAL A 217 -9.99 -12.65 -20.36
CA VAL A 217 -9.80 -12.45 -18.92
C VAL A 217 -9.68 -13.85 -18.30
N GLU A 218 -8.56 -14.13 -17.65
CA GLU A 218 -8.28 -15.41 -16.99
C GLU A 218 -8.09 -15.18 -15.50
N PHE A 219 -8.66 -16.05 -14.66
CA PHE A 219 -8.48 -16.00 -13.20
C PHE A 219 -7.52 -17.11 -12.75
N ILE A 220 -6.44 -16.73 -12.08
CA ILE A 220 -5.38 -17.61 -11.62
C ILE A 220 -5.45 -17.70 -10.10
N ASN A 221 -5.96 -18.82 -9.57
CA ASN A 221 -6.19 -19.02 -8.14
C ASN A 221 -4.93 -19.51 -7.40
N GLU A 222 -3.87 -18.71 -7.45
CA GLU A 222 -2.62 -18.94 -6.74
C GLU A 222 -2.32 -17.75 -5.81
N THR A 223 -1.25 -17.86 -5.03
CA THR A 223 -0.76 -16.77 -4.17
C THR A 223 0.58 -16.30 -4.71
N TYR A 224 0.68 -14.99 -4.97
CA TYR A 224 1.89 -14.37 -5.51
C TYR A 224 2.39 -13.27 -4.58
N GLY A 225 3.70 -13.04 -4.59
CA GLY A 225 4.26 -11.79 -4.08
C GLY A 225 4.02 -10.69 -5.09
N THR A 226 3.33 -9.64 -4.67
CA THR A 226 2.89 -8.53 -5.52
C THR A 226 3.34 -7.18 -4.96
N TYR A 227 3.18 -6.15 -5.78
CA TYR A 227 3.65 -4.79 -5.52
C TYR A 227 2.49 -3.82 -5.70
N ASP A 228 2.22 -3.01 -4.68
CA ASP A 228 1.34 -1.85 -4.71
C ASP A 228 2.23 -0.60 -4.86
N ILE A 229 1.98 0.22 -5.87
CA ILE A 229 2.76 1.43 -6.14
C ILE A 229 1.83 2.64 -6.02
N ASN A 230 2.17 3.55 -5.12
CA ASN A 230 1.47 4.83 -5.02
C ASN A 230 2.30 5.90 -5.71
N THR A 231 1.65 6.82 -6.40
CA THR A 231 2.33 7.84 -7.19
C THR A 231 1.77 9.26 -6.95
N ALA A 232 2.54 10.30 -7.30
CA ALA A 232 2.10 11.70 -7.20
C ALA A 232 2.70 12.58 -8.32
N PRO A 233 2.01 13.63 -8.84
CA PRO A 233 0.73 14.17 -8.36
C PRO A 233 -0.51 13.42 -8.84
N THR A 234 -0.37 12.56 -9.85
CA THR A 234 -1.41 11.60 -10.24
C THR A 234 -1.18 10.32 -9.45
N ASP A 235 -2.24 9.63 -9.05
CA ASP A 235 -2.14 8.29 -8.46
C ASP A 235 -2.40 7.25 -9.55
N ASP A 236 -1.71 7.45 -10.68
CA ASP A 236 -1.91 6.71 -11.91
C ASP A 236 -0.55 6.50 -12.57
N PHE A 237 -0.32 5.30 -13.14
CA PHE A 237 0.89 4.97 -13.88
C PHE A 237 0.65 3.89 -14.94
N ALA A 238 1.59 3.75 -15.87
CA ALA A 238 1.47 2.79 -16.95
C ALA A 238 2.24 1.47 -16.67
N ILE A 239 1.53 0.35 -16.69
CA ILE A 239 2.09 -1.01 -16.68
C ILE A 239 1.70 -1.75 -17.97
N ASN A 240 2.69 -2.30 -18.66
CA ASN A 240 2.51 -3.07 -19.90
C ASN A 240 1.65 -2.33 -20.95
N GLY A 241 1.71 -0.99 -20.94
CA GLY A 241 0.95 -0.07 -21.81
C GLY A 241 -0.46 0.27 -21.32
N TYR A 242 -0.93 -0.30 -20.22
CA TYR A 242 -2.22 0.00 -19.59
C TYR A 242 -2.05 1.05 -18.50
N VAL A 243 -2.99 1.99 -18.40
CA VAL A 243 -3.01 2.93 -17.28
C VAL A 243 -3.76 2.31 -16.10
N ILE A 244 -3.15 2.33 -14.93
CA ILE A 244 -3.67 1.74 -13.70
C ILE A 244 -3.71 2.79 -12.58
N SER A 245 -4.62 2.60 -11.62
CA SER A 245 -4.95 3.48 -10.50
C SER A 245 -5.36 2.71 -9.24
#